data_AF-A0A7S1L4C8-F1
#
_entry.id   AF-A0A7S1L4C8-F1
#
_cell.length_a   1.000
_cell.length_b   1.000
_cell.length_c   1.000
_cell.angle_alpha   90.00
_cell.angle_beta   90.00
_cell.angle_gamma   90.00
#
_symmetry.space_group_name_H-M   'P 1'
#
loop_
_entity.id
_entity.type
_entity.pdbx_description
1 polymer ?
#
loop_
_entity_poly.entity_id
_entity_poly.type
_entity_poly.pdbx_seq_one_letter_code
_entity_poly.pdbx_strand_id
1 'polypeptide(L)'
;WICTNNYEHFIRCQAQEKQLSQRSWESLQDWTRKTVSLTTSPASVGAMLTYMAIMNLGKVRAFKKVFAPDSDQHYEALACILQKHPILIPSFSKLDERLQH
;
A
#
# COMPACT_ATOMS: atom_id res chain seq x y z
N TRP A 1 10.53 0.99 3.81
CA TRP A 1 11.46 2.14 3.82
C TRP A 1 11.23 3.06 5.02
N ILE A 2 10.03 3.65 5.17
CA ILE A 2 9.72 4.62 6.24
C ILE A 2 9.92 4.02 7.64
N CYS A 3 9.31 2.86 7.92
CA CYS A 3 9.42 2.19 9.22
C CYS A 3 10.84 1.66 9.53
N THR A 4 11.67 1.43 8.51
CA THR A 4 13.02 0.85 8.63
C THR A 4 14.13 1.89 8.44
N ASN A 5 13.78 3.18 8.44
CA ASN A 5 14.68 4.31 8.21
C ASN A 5 15.59 4.20 6.97
N ASN A 6 15.08 3.61 5.89
CA ASN A 6 15.87 3.36 4.69
C ASN A 6 15.66 4.48 3.66
N TYR A 7 16.17 5.67 3.98
CA TYR A 7 15.96 6.92 3.22
C TYR A 7 16.56 6.87 1.80
N GLU A 8 17.81 6.42 1.65
CA GLU A 8 18.48 6.37 0.34
C GLU A 8 17.72 5.49 -0.66
N HIS A 9 17.20 4.35 -0.20
CA HIS A 9 16.37 3.47 -1.02
C HIS A 9 15.02 4.09 -1.39
N PHE A 10 14.49 5.01 -0.58
CA PHE A 10 13.25 5.71 -0.84
C PHE A 10 13.40 6.80 -1.91
N ILE A 11 14.51 7.55 -1.88
CA ILE A 11 14.74 8.67 -2.80
C ILE A 11 15.34 8.26 -4.14
N ARG A 12 15.92 7.05 -4.26
CA ARG A 12 16.61 6.60 -5.49
C ARG A 12 15.74 6.58 -6.75
N CYS A 13 14.42 6.46 -6.59
CA CYS A 13 13.47 6.45 -7.71
C CYS A 13 12.82 7.83 -7.96
N GLN A 14 13.23 8.86 -7.23
CA GLN A 14 12.70 10.23 -7.35
C GLN A 14 13.66 11.05 -8.21
N ALA A 15 13.11 11.90 -9.09
CA ALA A 15 13.90 12.89 -9.81
C ALA A 15 14.68 13.76 -8.81
N GLN A 16 15.93 14.14 -9.13
CA GLN A 16 16.83 14.78 -8.17
C GLN A 16 16.25 16.07 -7.59
N GLU A 17 15.61 16.91 -8.42
CA GLU A 17 14.92 18.13 -7.97
C GLU A 17 13.64 17.89 -7.16
N LYS A 18 13.16 16.65 -7.08
CA LYS A 18 11.95 16.24 -6.34
C LYS A 18 12.26 15.30 -5.18
N GLN A 19 13.54 15.03 -4.90
CA GLN A 19 13.90 14.17 -3.78
C GLN A 19 13.39 14.77 -2.47
N LEU A 20 12.67 13.95 -1.71
CA LEU A 20 12.19 14.33 -0.40
C LEU A 20 13.38 14.73 0.48
N SER A 21 13.34 15.91 1.11
CA SER A 21 14.41 16.32 2.01
C SER A 21 14.50 15.43 3.26
N GLN A 22 15.67 15.38 3.90
CA GLN A 22 15.86 14.66 5.16
C GLN A 22 14.89 15.09 6.26
N ARG A 23 14.64 16.40 6.39
CA ARG A 23 13.69 16.95 7.38
C ARG A 23 12.24 16.53 7.08
N SER A 24 11.86 16.53 5.80
CA SER A 24 10.55 16.05 5.37
C SER A 24 10.41 14.55 5.59
N TRP A 25 11.49 13.78 5.41
CA TRP A 25 11.54 12.35 5.71
C TRP A 25 11.31 12.07 7.20
N GLU A 26 12.02 12.77 8.09
CA GLU A 26 11.83 12.64 9.54
C GLU A 26 10.39 12.99 9.94
N SER A 27 9.83 14.05 9.38
CA SER A 27 8.43 14.44 9.60
C SER A 27 7.45 13.35 9.16
N LEU A 28 7.71 12.73 7.99
CA LEU A 28 6.93 11.63 7.47
C LEU A 28 7.00 10.39 8.37
N GLN A 29 8.19 10.07 8.88
CA GLN A 29 8.38 8.95 9.81
C GLN A 29 7.66 9.21 11.14
N ASP A 30 7.74 10.44 11.66
CA ASP A 30 7.07 10.80 12.91
C ASP A 30 5.56 10.75 12.80
N TRP A 31 5.00 11.25 11.69
CA TRP A 31 3.58 11.10 11.40
C TRP A 31 3.17 9.63 11.29
N THR A 32 3.95 8.81 10.59
CA THR A 32 3.73 7.37 10.43
C THR A 32 3.72 6.64 11.77
N ARG A 33 4.61 7.03 12.70
CA ARG A 33 4.72 6.47 14.05
C ARG A 33 3.61 6.93 14.99
N LYS A 34 3.36 8.24 15.05
CA LYS A 34 2.54 8.87 16.08
C LYS A 34 1.08 9.02 15.70
N THR A 35 0.78 9.19 14.42
CA THR A 35 -0.58 9.45 13.93
C THR A 35 -1.20 8.19 13.35
N VAL A 36 -0.46 7.46 12.52
CA VAL A 36 -0.99 6.24 11.88
C VAL A 36 -0.70 4.98 12.71
N SER A 37 0.17 5.08 13.72
CA SER A 37 0.60 3.95 14.56
C SER A 37 1.08 2.75 13.74
N LEU A 38 1.71 3.00 12.58
CA LEU A 38 2.18 1.94 11.67
C LEU A 38 3.41 1.20 12.18
N THR A 39 3.97 1.60 13.32
CA THR A 39 5.20 1.02 13.88
C THR A 39 4.99 0.18 15.13
N THR A 40 3.77 0.10 15.67
CA THR A 40 3.47 -0.78 16.81
C THR A 40 3.40 -2.25 16.40
N SER A 41 3.07 -2.55 15.13
CA SER A 41 3.18 -3.91 14.58
C SER A 41 3.33 -3.88 13.04
N PRO A 42 4.29 -4.61 12.45
CA PRO A 42 4.36 -4.83 11.00
C PRO A 42 3.06 -5.37 10.40
N ALA A 43 2.27 -6.12 11.19
CA ALA A 43 0.98 -6.64 10.77
C ALA A 43 -0.05 -5.52 10.52
N SER A 44 0.04 -4.38 11.23
CA SER A 44 -0.82 -3.21 11.02
C SER A 44 -0.58 -2.52 9.67
N VAL A 45 0.68 -2.52 9.18
CA VAL A 45 0.99 -2.05 7.82
C VAL A 45 0.36 -2.99 6.78
N GLY A 46 0.43 -4.31 7.01
CA GLY A 46 -0.25 -5.30 6.18
C GLY A 46 -1.76 -5.06 6.12
N ALA A 47 -2.41 -4.87 7.27
CA ALA A 47 -3.83 -4.54 7.35
C ALA A 47 -4.18 -3.26 6.58
N MET A 48 -3.42 -2.18 6.77
CA MET A 48 -3.64 -0.94 6.03
C MET A 48 -3.51 -1.14 4.52
N LEU A 49 -2.47 -1.84 4.05
CA LEU A 49 -2.29 -2.11 2.62
C LEU A 49 -3.41 -2.98 2.05
N THR A 50 -3.87 -3.98 2.81
CA THR A 50 -5.06 -4.79 2.49
C THR A 50 -6.30 -3.91 2.35
N TYR A 51 -6.58 -3.04 3.32
CA TYR A 51 -7.72 -2.12 3.26
C TYR A 51 -7.59 -1.13 2.09
N MET A 52 -6.42 -0.54 1.86
CA MET A 52 -6.20 0.36 0.74
C MET A 52 -6.39 -0.35 -0.61
N ALA A 53 -5.95 -1.60 -0.71
CA ALA A 53 -6.17 -2.39 -1.90
C ALA A 53 -7.66 -2.71 -2.12
N ILE A 54 -8.35 -3.15 -1.08
CA ILE A 54 -9.80 -3.39 -1.13
C ILE A 54 -10.57 -2.11 -1.52
N MET A 55 -10.16 -0.96 -0.98
CA MET A 55 -10.89 0.30 -1.18
C MET A 55 -10.56 0.99 -2.51
N ASN A 56 -9.35 0.81 -3.06
CA ASN A 56 -8.85 1.70 -4.11
C ASN A 56 -8.05 1.04 -5.24
N LEU A 57 -7.58 -0.22 -5.16
CA LEU A 57 -6.74 -0.79 -6.22
C LEU A 57 -7.50 -0.87 -7.56
N GLY A 58 -8.79 -1.21 -7.53
CA GLY A 58 -9.67 -1.22 -8.70
C GLY A 58 -9.88 0.16 -9.36
N LYS A 59 -9.54 1.26 -8.67
CA LYS A 59 -9.62 2.64 -9.18
C LYS A 59 -8.36 3.06 -9.93
N VAL A 60 -7.24 2.34 -9.77
CA VAL A 60 -5.97 2.67 -10.42
C VAL A 60 -6.02 2.20 -11.88
N ARG A 61 -6.29 3.13 -12.82
CA ARG A 61 -6.49 2.81 -14.25
C ARG A 61 -5.38 1.95 -14.86
N ALA A 62 -4.11 2.25 -14.56
CA ALA A 62 -2.98 1.49 -15.08
C ALA A 62 -2.99 0.04 -14.57
N PHE A 63 -3.28 -0.15 -13.28
CA PHE A 63 -3.37 -1.48 -12.66
C PHE A 63 -4.57 -2.26 -13.22
N LYS A 64 -5.73 -1.63 -13.34
CA LYS A 64 -6.93 -2.20 -13.96
C LYS A 64 -6.67 -2.65 -15.39
N LYS A 65 -6.03 -1.81 -16.21
CA LYS A 65 -5.73 -2.11 -17.62
C LYS A 65 -4.83 -3.36 -17.77
N VAL A 66 -3.98 -3.65 -16.79
CA VAL A 66 -3.08 -4.80 -16.83
C VAL A 66 -3.76 -6.07 -16.33
N PHE A 67 -4.52 -5.99 -15.23
CA PHE A 67 -4.99 -7.18 -14.51
C PHE A 67 -6.50 -7.45 -14.61
N ALA A 68 -7.29 -6.47 -15.07
CA ALA A 68 -8.72 -6.60 -15.35
C ALA A 68 -9.13 -5.66 -16.50
N PRO A 69 -8.59 -5.85 -17.72
CA PRO A 69 -8.81 -4.94 -18.84
C PRO A 69 -10.29 -4.84 -19.26
N ASP A 70 -11.04 -5.92 -19.09
CA ASP A 70 -12.44 -6.03 -19.51
C ASP A 70 -13.43 -5.53 -18.44
N SER A 71 -12.94 -5.11 -17.27
CA SER A 71 -13.79 -4.65 -16.18
C SER A 71 -13.87 -3.13 -16.18
N ASP A 72 -15.06 -2.59 -16.45
CA ASP A 72 -15.29 -1.15 -16.39
C ASP A 72 -15.49 -0.65 -14.96
N GLN A 73 -16.19 -1.43 -14.14
CA GLN A 73 -16.48 -1.10 -12.75
C GLN A 73 -15.33 -1.46 -11.81
N HIS A 74 -15.01 -0.55 -10.87
CA HIS A 74 -13.85 -0.71 -9.98
C HIS A 74 -13.95 -1.93 -9.05
N TYR A 75 -15.16 -2.25 -8.56
CA TYR A 75 -15.37 -3.40 -7.69
C TYR A 75 -15.27 -4.73 -8.45
N GLU A 76 -15.78 -4.77 -9.68
CA GLU A 76 -15.65 -5.95 -10.55
C GLU A 76 -14.20 -6.17 -10.95
N ALA A 77 -13.48 -5.10 -11.29
CA ALA A 77 -12.04 -5.17 -11.56
C ALA A 77 -11.29 -5.75 -10.35
N LEU A 78 -11.55 -5.23 -9.15
CA LEU A 78 -10.91 -5.74 -7.94
C LEU A 78 -11.27 -7.22 -7.69
N ALA A 79 -12.53 -7.61 -7.83
CA ALA A 79 -12.96 -9.01 -7.66
C ALA A 79 -12.27 -9.94 -8.67
N CYS A 80 -12.18 -9.51 -9.93
CA CYS A 80 -11.48 -10.22 -10.99
C CYS A 80 -9.99 -10.41 -10.66
N ILE A 81 -9.32 -9.36 -10.17
CA ILE A 81 -7.90 -9.42 -9.81
C ILE A 81 -7.69 -10.28 -8.58
N LEU A 82 -8.58 -10.24 -7.58
CA LEU A 82 -8.52 -11.10 -6.40
C LEU A 82 -8.70 -12.58 -6.76
N GLN A 83 -9.57 -12.91 -7.73
CA GLN A 83 -9.78 -14.28 -8.19
C GLN A 83 -8.61 -14.78 -9.04
N LYS A 84 -8.13 -13.99 -10.01
CA LYS A 84 -7.12 -14.41 -10.98
C LYS A 84 -5.69 -14.24 -10.49
N HIS A 85 -5.46 -13.26 -9.62
CA HIS A 85 -4.14 -12.87 -9.15
C HIS A 85 -4.10 -12.62 -7.64
N PRO A 86 -4.52 -13.59 -6.80
CA PRO A 86 -4.63 -13.42 -5.35
C PRO A 86 -3.30 -13.10 -4.68
N ILE A 87 -2.15 -13.36 -5.32
CA ILE A 87 -0.81 -13.05 -4.79
C ILE A 87 -0.49 -11.56 -4.93
N LEU A 88 -1.03 -10.87 -5.95
CA LEU A 88 -0.72 -9.46 -6.23
C LEU A 88 -1.38 -8.50 -5.24
N ILE A 89 -2.41 -8.96 -4.54
CA ILE A 89 -3.18 -8.13 -3.63
C ILE A 89 -3.10 -8.71 -2.21
N PRO A 90 -2.77 -7.88 -1.20
CA PRO A 90 -2.99 -8.23 0.19
C PRO A 90 -4.51 -8.44 0.41
N SER A 91 -4.92 -9.62 0.88
CA SER A 91 -6.32 -9.94 1.16
C SER A 91 -6.57 -9.95 2.66
N PHE A 92 -7.83 -9.75 3.08
CA PHE A 92 -8.22 -9.82 4.50
C PHE A 92 -7.82 -11.16 5.14
N SER A 93 -7.96 -12.25 4.38
CA SER A 93 -7.55 -13.59 4.78
C SER A 93 -6.05 -13.77 5.01
N LYS A 94 -5.21 -12.81 4.58
CA LYS A 94 -3.75 -12.83 4.81
C LYS A 94 -3.33 -12.01 6.02
N LEU A 95 -4.28 -11.38 6.72
CA LEU A 95 -3.99 -10.67 7.97
C LEU A 95 -3.81 -11.65 9.12
N ASP A 96 -3.05 -11.27 10.14
CA ASP A 96 -3.08 -12.01 11.42
C ASP A 96 -4.50 -12.07 11.97
N GLU A 97 -4.91 -13.18 12.59
CA GLU A 97 -6.27 -13.37 13.12
C GLU A 97 -6.72 -12.21 14.03
N ARG A 98 -5.80 -11.62 14.79
CA ARG A 98 -6.06 -10.47 15.68
C ARG A 98 -6.51 -9.20 14.94
N LEU A 99 -6.27 -9.13 13.64
CA LEU A 99 -6.62 -8.02 12.74
C LEU A 99 -7.79 -8.38 11.81
N GLN A 100 -8.35 -9.60 11.95
CA GLN A 100 -9.51 -10.07 11.20
C GLN A 100 -10.85 -9.93 11.97
N HIS A 101 -10.85 -9.26 13.12
CA HIS A 101 -12.03 -8.97 13.95
C HIS A 101 -12.26 -7.47 14.03
#